data_AF-A0A258KJY3-F1
#
_entry.id   AF-A0A258KJY3-F1
#
_cell.length_a   1.000
_cell.length_b   1.000
_cell.length_c   1.000
_cell.angle_alpha   90.00
_cell.angle_beta   90.00
_cell.angle_gamma   90.00
#
_symmetry.space_group_name_H-M   'P 1'
#
loop_
_entity.id
_entity.type
_entity.pdbx_description
1 polymer ?
#
loop_
_entity_poly.entity_id
_entity_poly.type
_entity_poly.pdbx_seq_one_letter_code
_entity_poly.pdbx_strand_id
1 'polypeptide(L)'
;TISGIRKAFPKSRLGVIWIDAHSDIHSPYTTPSGNLHGMPLAIVLDEDNIESKINVPDQETVNYWYQLKNVANIAPKIKYSDLVYIAMRDSESPE
;
A
#
# COMPACT_ATOMS: atom_id res chain seq x y z
N THR A 1 -4.63 -10.57 0.03
CA THR A 1 -6.08 -10.75 0.27
C THR A 1 -6.94 -9.66 -0.38
N ILE A 2 -6.72 -8.38 -0.05
CA ILE A 2 -7.52 -7.24 -0.58
C ILE A 2 -7.64 -7.28 -2.12
N SER A 3 -6.53 -7.43 -2.85
CA SER A 3 -6.54 -7.53 -4.32
C SER A 3 -7.40 -8.68 -4.85
N GLY A 4 -7.46 -9.82 -4.14
CA GLY A 4 -8.29 -10.96 -4.50
C GLY A 4 -9.78 -10.69 -4.30
N ILE A 5 -10.15 -10.07 -3.18
CA ILE A 5 -11.53 -9.65 -2.91
C ILE A 5 -11.97 -8.61 -3.95
N ARG A 6 -11.12 -7.61 -4.23
CA ARG A 6 -11.39 -6.58 -5.24
C ARG A 6 -11.58 -7.18 -6.63
N LYS A 7 -10.77 -8.18 -7.01
CA LYS A 7 -10.91 -8.94 -8.27
C LYS A 7 -12.23 -9.71 -8.34
N ALA A 8 -12.66 -10.33 -7.25
CA ALA A 8 -13.91 -11.09 -7.20
C ALA A 8 -15.15 -10.18 -7.31
N PHE A 9 -15.06 -8.95 -6.80
CA PHE A 9 -16.16 -7.97 -6.79
C PHE A 9 -15.75 -6.63 -7.42
N PRO A 10 -15.45 -6.59 -8.74
CA PRO A 10 -14.85 -5.42 -9.40
C PRO A 10 -15.78 -4.20 -9.49
N LYS A 11 -17.09 -4.38 -9.30
CA LYS A 11 -18.08 -3.29 -9.28
C LYS A 11 -18.45 -2.80 -7.88
N SER A 12 -18.09 -3.55 -6.84
CA SER A 12 -18.41 -3.19 -5.46
C SER A 12 -17.34 -2.29 -4.86
N ARG A 13 -17.76 -1.37 -4.00
CA ARG A 13 -16.87 -0.59 -3.14
C ARG A 13 -16.43 -1.46 -1.97
N LEU A 14 -15.12 -1.53 -1.71
CA LEU A 14 -14.52 -2.36 -0.65
C LEU A 14 -13.99 -1.44 0.45
N GLY A 15 -14.49 -1.60 1.67
CA GLY A 15 -13.93 -0.99 2.87
C GLY A 15 -12.93 -1.91 3.56
N VAL A 16 -11.92 -1.34 4.21
CA VAL A 16 -10.88 -2.04 4.97
C VAL A 16 -10.78 -1.45 6.37
N ILE A 17 -10.89 -2.31 7.37
CA ILE A 17 -10.55 -1.97 8.76
C ILE A 17 -9.19 -2.61 9.03
N TRP A 18 -8.17 -1.78 9.22
CA TRP A 18 -6.80 -2.20 9.51
C TRP A 18 -6.56 -2.12 11.00
N ILE A 19 -6.45 -3.27 11.66
CA ILE A 19 -6.22 -3.35 13.11
C ILE A 19 -4.77 -3.76 13.31
N ASP A 20 -3.90 -2.77 13.48
CA ASP A 20 -2.46 -2.97 13.62
C ASP A 20 -1.84 -1.87 14.49
N ALA A 21 -0.65 -2.11 15.01
CA ALA A 21 0.15 -1.08 15.65
C ALA A 21 0.72 -0.06 14.63
N HIS A 22 0.98 -0.52 13.40
CA HIS A 22 1.63 0.24 12.34
C HIS A 22 0.66 0.65 11.22
N SER A 23 1.03 1.66 10.45
CA SER A 23 0.26 2.09 9.28
C SER A 23 0.50 1.21 8.05
N ASP A 24 1.64 0.54 7.94
CA ASP A 24 1.97 -0.39 6.84
C ASP A 24 1.79 0.24 5.43
N ILE A 25 2.07 1.54 5.33
CA ILE A 25 1.84 2.37 4.13
C ILE A 25 3.15 2.91 3.53
N HIS A 26 4.29 2.32 3.87
CA HIS A 26 5.53 2.61 3.15
C HIS A 26 5.48 2.12 1.70
N SER A 27 6.29 2.76 0.86
CA SER A 27 6.62 2.28 -0.47
C SER A 27 8.12 1.94 -0.54
N PRO A 28 8.62 1.31 -1.61
CA PRO A 28 10.06 1.17 -1.84
C PRO A 28 10.81 2.51 -1.83
N TYR A 29 10.12 3.62 -2.12
CA TYR A 29 10.71 4.96 -2.11
C TYR A 29 10.88 5.54 -0.70
N THR A 30 10.01 5.16 0.25
CA THR A 30 9.96 5.77 1.59
C THR A 30 10.40 4.85 2.72
N THR A 31 10.42 3.53 2.52
CA THR A 31 10.77 2.56 3.56
C THR A 31 12.20 2.76 4.11
N PRO A 32 12.41 2.74 5.44
CA PRO A 32 13.76 2.77 6.01
C PRO A 32 14.43 1.39 5.98
N SER A 33 13.67 0.31 5.89
CA SER A 33 14.18 -1.07 6.05
C SER A 33 14.17 -1.90 4.77
N GLY A 34 13.35 -1.54 3.78
CA GLY A 34 13.12 -2.37 2.59
C GLY A 34 12.17 -3.54 2.82
N ASN A 35 11.60 -3.69 4.02
CA ASN A 35 10.75 -4.83 4.35
C ASN A 35 9.33 -4.67 3.80
N LEU A 36 8.92 -5.58 2.91
CA LEU A 36 7.63 -5.54 2.21
C LEU A 36 6.40 -5.60 3.14
N HIS A 37 6.54 -6.12 4.37
CA HIS A 37 5.40 -6.23 5.30
C HIS A 37 4.82 -4.87 5.71
N GLY A 38 5.63 -3.81 5.70
CA GLY A 38 5.20 -2.44 6.02
C GLY A 38 4.71 -1.66 4.80
N MET A 39 4.50 -2.33 3.67
CA MET A 39 4.04 -1.73 2.41
C MET A 39 2.66 -2.16 1.87
N PRO A 40 1.90 -3.11 2.47
CA PRO A 40 0.70 -3.63 1.84
C PRO A 40 -0.39 -2.58 1.65
N LEU A 41 -0.48 -1.55 2.50
CA LEU A 41 -1.49 -0.50 2.33
C LEU A 41 -1.14 0.47 1.20
N ALA A 42 0.14 0.80 1.02
CA ALA A 42 0.59 1.56 -0.15
C ALA A 42 0.28 0.81 -1.46
N ILE A 43 0.48 -0.51 -1.49
CA ILE A 43 0.14 -1.34 -2.65
C ILE A 43 -1.35 -1.22 -3.02
N VAL A 44 -2.25 -1.27 -2.02
CA VAL A 44 -3.69 -1.30 -2.30
C VAL A 44 -4.28 0.10 -2.53
N LEU A 45 -3.63 1.14 -2.04
CA LEU A 45 -3.97 2.55 -2.25
C LEU A 45 -3.36 3.13 -3.52
N ASP A 46 -2.44 2.41 -4.18
CA ASP A 46 -1.62 2.89 -5.29
C ASP A 46 -0.74 4.10 -4.92
N GLU A 47 -0.21 4.10 -3.69
CA GLU A 47 0.58 5.20 -3.13
C GLU A 47 2.09 4.92 -3.23
N ASP A 48 2.85 5.93 -3.65
CA ASP A 48 4.31 5.88 -3.70
C ASP A 48 4.97 6.87 -2.71
N ASN A 49 4.27 7.93 -2.31
CA ASN A 49 4.73 9.05 -1.49
C ASN A 49 6.10 9.60 -1.94
N ILE A 50 6.18 9.93 -3.23
CA ILE A 50 7.42 10.41 -3.88
C ILE A 50 7.97 11.68 -3.23
N GLU A 51 7.09 12.53 -2.69
CA GLU A 51 7.49 13.77 -1.98
C GLU A 51 8.35 13.48 -0.74
N SER A 52 8.12 12.34 -0.09
CA SER A 52 8.84 11.90 1.11
C SER A 52 9.91 10.84 0.82
N LYS A 53 10.32 10.68 -0.45
CA LYS A 53 11.28 9.64 -0.84
C LYS A 53 12.62 9.82 -0.12
N ILE A 54 13.16 8.71 0.37
CA ILE A 54 14.52 8.61 0.91
C ILE A 54 15.38 7.62 0.10
N ASN A 55 14.74 6.79 -0.72
CA ASN A 55 15.39 5.80 -1.58
C ASN A 55 15.21 6.11 -3.07
N VAL A 56 16.12 5.56 -3.87
CA VAL A 56 15.99 5.46 -5.32
C VAL A 56 15.99 3.96 -5.66
N PRO A 57 14.82 3.32 -5.80
CA PRO A 57 14.75 1.89 -6.09
C PRO A 57 15.30 1.59 -7.50
N ASP A 58 15.90 0.41 -7.65
CA ASP A 58 16.34 -0.07 -8.95
C ASP A 58 15.17 -0.42 -9.88
N GLN A 59 15.47 -0.62 -11.16
CA GLN A 59 14.45 -0.86 -12.17
C GLN A 59 13.66 -2.15 -11.91
N GLU A 60 14.29 -3.18 -11.36
CA GLU A 60 13.64 -4.45 -11.04
C GLU A 60 12.61 -4.27 -9.93
N THR A 61 12.98 -3.56 -8.86
CA THR A 61 12.10 -3.19 -7.76
C THR A 61 10.93 -2.34 -8.25
N VAL A 62 11.18 -1.35 -9.10
CA VAL A 62 10.12 -0.52 -9.70
C VAL A 62 9.16 -1.37 -10.53
N ASN A 63 9.66 -2.34 -11.31
CA ASN A 63 8.83 -3.23 -12.10
C ASN A 63 7.96 -4.14 -11.22
N TYR A 64 8.52 -4.74 -10.17
CA TYR A 64 7.75 -5.57 -9.24
C TYR A 64 6.73 -4.75 -8.45
N TRP A 65 7.11 -3.56 -8.00
CA TRP A 65 6.21 -2.64 -7.32
C TRP A 65 5.02 -2.28 -8.21
N TYR A 66 5.27 -1.93 -9.47
CA TYR A 66 4.22 -1.70 -10.46
C TYR A 66 3.29 -2.92 -10.61
N GLN A 67 3.84 -4.14 -10.71
CA GLN A 67 3.05 -5.37 -10.81
C GLN A 67 2.19 -5.60 -9.56
N LEU A 68 2.72 -5.37 -8.36
CA LEU A 68 2.00 -5.51 -7.09
C LEU A 68 0.81 -4.53 -7.03
N LYS A 69 1.05 -3.25 -7.34
CA LYS A 69 0.01 -2.22 -7.40
C LYS A 69 -1.04 -2.52 -8.47
N ASN A 70 -0.68 -3.22 -9.54
CA ASN A 70 -1.56 -3.54 -10.67
C ASN A 70 -2.10 -4.98 -10.69
N VAL A 71 -1.98 -5.76 -9.60
CA VAL A 71 -2.58 -7.10 -9.52
C VAL A 71 -4.06 -7.05 -9.94
N ALA A 72 -4.44 -7.95 -10.85
CA ALA A 72 -5.75 -8.05 -11.48
C ALA A 72 -6.16 -6.86 -12.39
N ASN A 73 -5.21 -6.04 -12.84
CA ASN A 73 -5.43 -4.83 -13.65
C ASN A 73 -6.38 -3.83 -12.97
N ILE A 74 -6.31 -3.74 -11.63
CA ILE A 74 -7.12 -2.82 -10.83
C ILE A 74 -6.17 -2.02 -9.95
N ALA A 75 -6.09 -0.70 -10.14
CA ALA A 75 -5.38 0.23 -9.27
C ALA A 75 -6.11 1.58 -9.27
N PRO A 76 -6.31 2.23 -8.11
CA PRO A 76 -6.13 1.68 -6.78
C PRO A 76 -7.19 0.60 -6.46
N LYS A 77 -6.91 -0.27 -5.47
CA LYS A 77 -7.87 -1.30 -5.04
C LYS A 77 -8.91 -0.72 -4.09
N ILE A 78 -8.50 0.22 -3.24
CA ILE A 78 -9.34 0.97 -2.30
C ILE A 78 -8.95 2.45 -2.35
N LYS A 79 -9.82 3.35 -1.86
CA LYS A 79 -9.47 4.77 -1.66
C LYS A 79 -9.09 5.01 -0.20
N TYR A 80 -8.43 6.13 0.10
CA TYR A 80 -8.20 6.56 1.49
C TYR A 80 -9.49 6.62 2.32
N SER A 81 -10.60 7.07 1.72
CA SER A 81 -11.92 7.10 2.37
C SER A 81 -12.55 5.71 2.63
N ASP A 82 -11.90 4.64 2.18
CA ASP A 82 -12.31 3.25 2.42
C ASP A 82 -11.50 2.58 3.54
N LEU A 83 -10.47 3.24 4.07
CA LEU A 83 -9.54 2.69 5.05
C LEU A 83 -9.79 3.31 6.43
N VAL A 84 -9.90 2.45 7.45
CA VAL A 84 -9.96 2.86 8.86
C VAL A 84 -8.89 2.11 9.63
N TYR A 85 -8.01 2.85 10.32
CA TYR A 85 -7.06 2.27 11.27
C TYR A 85 -7.68 2.12 12.66
N ILE A 86 -7.32 1.04 13.35
CA ILE A 86 -7.65 0.79 14.75
C ILE A 86 -6.37 0.35 15.47
N ALA A 87 -6.09 0.95 16.63
CA ALA A 87 -4.95 0.67 17.50
C ALA A 87 -3.56 1.06 16.96
N MET A 88 -3.51 1.86 15.89
CA MET A 88 -2.29 2.47 15.37
C MET A 88 -1.64 3.35 16.46
N ARG A 89 -0.35 3.14 16.68
CA ARG A 89 0.43 3.81 17.74
C ARG A 89 1.92 3.90 17.45
N ASP A 90 2.38 3.31 16.35
CA ASP A 90 3.77 3.35 15.90
C ASP A 90 3.77 3.66 14.40
N SER A 91 4.16 4.88 14.04
CA SER A 91 4.14 5.37 12.66
C SER A 91 5.31 6.31 12.41
N GLU A 92 5.82 6.32 11.20
CA GLU A 92 6.96 7.12 10.76
C GLU A 92 6.47 8.32 9.93
N SER A 93 7.22 9.43 9.88
CA SER A 93 6.78 10.65 9.18
C SER A 93 6.39 10.47 7.69
N PRO A 94 7.00 9.54 6.92
CA PRO A 94 6.59 9.27 5.53
C PRO A 94 5.33 8.39 5.39
N GLU A 95 4.69 7.99 6.48
CA GLU A 95 3.45 7.20 6.49
C GLU A 95 2.20 8.07 6.68
#